data_AF-Q2G6B7-F1
#
_entry.id   AF-Q2G6B7-F1
#
_cell.length_a   1.000
_cell.length_b   1.000
_cell.length_c   1.000
_cell.angle_alpha   90.00
_cell.angle_beta   90.00
_cell.angle_gamma   90.00
#
_symmetry.space_group_name_H-M   'P 1'
#
loop_
_entity.id
_entity.type
_entity.pdbx_description
1 polymer ?
#
loop_
_entity_poly.entity_id
_entity_poly.type
_entity_poly.pdbx_seq_one_letter_code
_entity_poly.pdbx_strand_id
1 'polypeptide(L)'
;MSKKKRLLSWLCGALLLTSLSVVSSAPAQAAAGPGRCTGKFVNPITDICWSCLFPISIGGLKIWPSSRPDPSNPALPVCLCGLRPGIAMGFWEPVRLADVSMKPWCFVNLGGMKLDPGFDIGFKSMAGPSAVGGATQYNSQWHVHWYAYWFYCERPKTPEQNSPSPAPAASATSQLDAITATLRELKAKAILEPTPANVTAYIRFQRAQLDRASLFSDVWQRAIWQDPELDYTLQRPVSTLGKRQWQDSRSAERNAAMAQLSERYGLFYFFAQSCGACEVMSPIVQSVASTWHIAVRAISTDGGPSRHFPNYTVETNQRSRMGLEPKITPAVVLWDAQTGRPIPIGYGVMSADELQDRIYLLTSKEAGRDY
;
A
#
# COMPACT_ATOMS: atom_id res chain seq x y z
N MET A 1 -95.97 -6.75 29.27
CA MET A 1 -95.16 -6.17 30.36
C MET A 1 -94.39 -7.27 31.08
N SER A 2 -93.15 -6.95 31.48
CA SER A 2 -92.37 -7.61 32.55
C SER A 2 -92.09 -9.12 32.45
N LYS A 3 -90.94 -9.49 31.85
CA LYS A 3 -90.02 -10.59 32.26
C LYS A 3 -89.00 -10.96 31.16
N LYS A 4 -89.29 -10.73 29.87
CA LYS A 4 -88.37 -11.11 28.76
C LYS A 4 -87.14 -10.20 28.56
N LYS A 5 -87.14 -8.95 29.07
CA LYS A 5 -86.02 -8.01 28.89
C LYS A 5 -84.84 -8.21 29.86
N ARG A 6 -84.95 -9.01 30.92
CA ARG A 6 -83.87 -9.21 31.90
C ARG A 6 -82.94 -10.40 31.58
N LEU A 7 -83.37 -11.39 30.81
CA LEU A 7 -82.51 -12.50 30.37
C LEU A 7 -81.56 -12.09 29.23
N LEU A 8 -81.95 -11.14 28.39
CA LEU A 8 -81.13 -10.72 27.25
C LEU A 8 -79.92 -9.86 27.65
N SER A 9 -79.99 -9.18 28.80
CA SER A 9 -78.88 -8.37 29.34
C SER A 9 -77.74 -9.21 29.93
N TRP A 10 -78.02 -10.43 30.41
CA TRP A 10 -76.98 -11.32 30.95
C TRP A 10 -76.24 -12.09 29.84
N LEU A 11 -76.91 -12.37 28.72
CA LEU A 11 -76.29 -12.99 27.54
C LEU A 11 -75.33 -12.06 26.80
N CYS A 12 -75.58 -10.74 26.77
CA CYS A 12 -74.64 -9.78 26.19
C CYS A 12 -73.38 -9.54 27.05
N GLY A 13 -73.44 -9.73 28.37
CA GLY A 13 -72.29 -9.57 29.25
C GLY A 13 -71.27 -10.70 29.14
N ALA A 14 -71.72 -11.93 28.89
CA ALA A 14 -70.85 -13.10 28.74
C ALA A 14 -70.16 -13.17 27.36
N LEU A 15 -70.75 -12.60 26.32
CA LEU A 15 -70.17 -12.57 24.96
C LEU A 15 -69.08 -11.49 24.78
N LEU A 16 -69.04 -10.47 25.64
CA LEU A 16 -68.05 -9.39 25.59
C LEU A 16 -66.76 -9.67 26.40
N LEU A 17 -66.69 -10.81 27.11
CA LEU A 17 -65.49 -11.28 27.81
C LEU A 17 -64.77 -12.44 27.09
N THR A 18 -65.35 -12.97 26.01
CA THR A 18 -64.70 -13.95 25.11
C THR A 18 -64.07 -13.31 23.87
N SER A 19 -64.08 -11.98 23.77
CA SER A 19 -63.52 -11.21 22.64
C SER A 19 -62.05 -10.79 22.82
N LEU A 20 -61.30 -11.41 23.74
CA LEU A 20 -59.91 -11.03 24.04
C LEU A 20 -58.93 -12.23 24.04
N SER A 21 -59.02 -13.14 23.06
CA SER A 21 -57.95 -14.14 22.81
C SER A 21 -58.13 -14.92 21.49
N VAL A 22 -58.30 -14.22 20.37
CA VAL A 22 -58.01 -14.81 19.05
C VAL A 22 -57.17 -13.82 18.26
N VAL A 23 -55.89 -13.75 18.64
CA VAL A 23 -54.86 -13.20 17.77
C VAL A 23 -54.74 -14.14 16.58
N SER A 24 -54.91 -13.56 15.41
CA SER A 24 -54.61 -14.05 14.06
C SER A 24 -53.60 -15.20 14.04
N SER A 25 -54.07 -16.44 14.03
CA SER A 25 -53.30 -17.56 13.49
C SER A 25 -53.31 -17.44 11.96
N ALA A 26 -52.48 -16.54 11.44
CA ALA A 26 -51.90 -16.80 10.14
C ALA A 26 -51.25 -18.18 10.25
N PRO A 27 -51.48 -19.14 9.32
CA PRO A 27 -50.63 -20.29 9.27
C PRO A 27 -49.24 -19.73 9.07
N ALA A 28 -48.34 -19.92 10.04
CA ALA A 28 -46.93 -19.82 9.76
C ALA A 28 -46.73 -20.71 8.54
N GLN A 29 -46.35 -20.12 7.40
CA GLN A 29 -45.81 -20.89 6.31
C GLN A 29 -44.61 -21.62 6.91
N ALA A 30 -44.85 -22.89 7.25
CA ALA A 30 -43.78 -23.85 7.39
C ALA A 30 -43.10 -23.82 6.03
N ALA A 31 -42.00 -23.08 5.94
CA ALA A 31 -41.07 -23.22 4.83
C ALA A 31 -40.81 -24.72 4.76
N ALA A 32 -41.29 -25.33 3.66
CA ALA A 32 -41.14 -26.74 3.39
C ALA A 32 -39.64 -27.01 3.24
N GLY A 33 -39.00 -27.29 4.36
CA GLY A 33 -37.61 -27.72 4.48
C GLY A 33 -37.58 -29.04 5.25
N PRO A 34 -36.68 -29.96 4.91
CA PRO A 34 -36.70 -31.31 5.44
C PRO A 34 -36.44 -31.30 6.96
N GLY A 35 -37.25 -32.06 7.72
CA GLY A 35 -37.25 -32.33 9.17
C GLY A 35 -36.35 -31.49 10.09
N ARG A 36 -36.87 -30.98 11.22
CA ARG A 36 -36.12 -30.19 12.23
C ARG A 36 -34.66 -30.64 12.39
N CYS A 37 -33.69 -29.75 12.14
CA CYS A 37 -32.29 -30.00 12.49
C CYS A 37 -32.24 -30.11 14.02
N THR A 38 -31.95 -31.30 14.52
CA THR A 38 -31.93 -31.58 15.96
C THR A 38 -30.51 -31.95 16.34
N GLY A 39 -29.99 -31.29 17.36
CA GLY A 39 -28.66 -31.55 17.87
C GLY A 39 -28.54 -30.98 19.27
N LYS A 40 -27.42 -31.27 19.92
CA LYS A 40 -27.04 -30.67 21.21
C LYS A 40 -25.61 -30.16 21.07
N PHE A 41 -25.30 -29.07 21.77
CA PHE A 41 -23.91 -28.63 21.82
C PHE A 41 -23.07 -29.72 22.47
N VAL A 42 -21.91 -30.05 21.88
CA VAL A 42 -21.06 -31.15 22.36
C VAL A 42 -20.53 -30.84 23.75
N ASN A 43 -20.80 -31.72 24.71
CA ASN A 43 -20.17 -31.66 26.01
C ASN A 43 -18.84 -32.44 25.96
N PRO A 44 -17.67 -31.77 26.07
CA PRO A 44 -16.38 -32.43 25.96
C PRO A 44 -16.13 -33.45 27.07
N ILE A 45 -16.81 -33.35 28.22
CA ILE A 45 -16.61 -34.26 29.35
C ILE A 45 -17.40 -35.56 29.17
N THR A 46 -18.64 -35.47 28.69
CA THR A 46 -19.57 -36.62 28.68
C THR A 46 -19.80 -37.22 27.30
N ASP A 47 -19.69 -36.41 26.23
CA ASP A 47 -20.02 -36.85 24.87
C ASP A 47 -18.80 -37.37 24.10
N ILE A 48 -17.60 -37.19 24.65
CA ILE A 48 -16.36 -37.77 24.12
C ILE A 48 -16.17 -39.16 24.75
N CYS A 49 -15.92 -40.16 23.90
CA CYS A 49 -15.53 -41.48 24.36
C CYS A 49 -14.10 -41.45 24.91
N TRP A 50 -13.91 -41.05 26.17
CA TRP A 50 -12.60 -41.04 26.81
C TRP A 50 -11.98 -42.44 26.94
N SER A 51 -12.83 -43.47 27.02
CA SER A 51 -12.37 -44.86 26.97
C SER A 51 -11.79 -45.27 25.60
N CYS A 52 -12.04 -44.49 24.55
CA CYS A 52 -11.51 -44.70 23.21
C CYS A 52 -10.08 -44.15 23.04
N LEU A 53 -9.56 -43.39 24.01
CA LEU A 53 -8.15 -42.96 24.06
C LEU A 53 -7.19 -44.15 24.30
N PHE A 54 -7.70 -45.23 24.89
CA PHE A 54 -6.92 -46.39 25.34
C PHE A 54 -6.86 -47.48 24.26
N PRO A 55 -5.75 -48.23 24.16
CA PRO A 55 -4.70 -48.34 25.18
C PRO A 55 -3.67 -47.20 25.14
N ILE A 56 -3.17 -46.81 26.32
CA ILE A 56 -2.01 -45.91 26.44
C ILE A 56 -0.77 -46.76 26.75
N SER A 57 0.26 -46.63 25.93
CA SER A 57 1.51 -47.38 26.03
C SER A 57 2.73 -46.45 26.05
N ILE A 58 3.81 -46.89 26.71
CA ILE A 58 5.13 -46.26 26.68
C ILE A 58 6.13 -47.35 26.27
N GLY A 59 6.73 -47.22 25.09
CA GLY A 59 7.47 -48.30 24.45
C GLY A 59 6.62 -49.58 24.33
N GLY A 60 7.19 -50.73 24.66
CA GLY A 60 6.47 -52.01 24.65
C GLY A 60 5.49 -52.20 25.82
N LEU A 61 5.42 -51.28 26.79
CA LEU A 61 4.65 -51.46 28.02
C LEU A 61 3.30 -50.73 27.96
N LYS A 62 2.19 -51.47 28.10
CA LYS A 62 0.83 -50.92 28.16
C LYS A 62 0.52 -50.42 29.56
N ILE A 63 0.64 -49.10 29.76
CA ILE A 63 0.35 -48.43 31.03
C ILE A 63 -1.14 -48.54 31.37
N TRP A 64 -2.00 -48.41 30.36
CA TRP A 64 -3.44 -48.57 30.51
C TRP A 64 -3.99 -49.47 29.40
N PRO A 65 -4.25 -50.77 29.67
CA PRO A 65 -4.71 -51.71 28.66
C PRO A 65 -6.17 -51.45 28.28
N SER A 66 -6.53 -51.86 27.06
CA SER A 66 -7.89 -51.74 26.50
C SER A 66 -8.10 -52.83 25.45
N SER A 67 -9.36 -53.14 25.15
CA SER A 67 -9.77 -54.08 24.10
C SER A 67 -9.82 -53.46 22.70
N ARG A 68 -9.48 -52.16 22.59
CA ARG A 68 -9.43 -51.44 21.31
C ARG A 68 -8.20 -51.89 20.49
N PRO A 69 -8.31 -51.91 19.15
CA PRO A 69 -7.16 -52.18 18.28
C PRO A 69 -6.01 -51.22 18.55
N ASP A 70 -4.78 -51.71 18.56
CA ASP A 70 -3.57 -50.93 18.85
C ASP A 70 -2.46 -51.38 17.90
N PRO A 71 -1.89 -50.48 17.08
CA PRO A 71 -0.76 -50.82 16.22
C PRO A 71 0.47 -51.20 17.05
N SER A 72 1.43 -51.91 16.44
CA SER A 72 2.65 -52.33 17.14
C SER A 72 3.50 -51.13 17.57
N ASN A 73 3.70 -50.95 18.87
CA ASN A 73 4.53 -49.88 19.43
C ASN A 73 6.02 -50.32 19.50
N PRO A 74 6.99 -49.38 19.44
CA PRO A 74 8.41 -49.70 19.57
C PRO A 74 8.72 -50.39 20.89
N ALA A 75 9.63 -51.37 20.90
CA ALA A 75 9.94 -52.13 22.11
C ALA A 75 10.58 -51.27 23.23
N LEU A 76 11.40 -50.28 22.84
CA LEU A 76 12.10 -49.40 23.79
C LEU A 76 11.28 -48.13 24.08
N PRO A 77 11.20 -47.70 25.36
CA PRO A 77 10.48 -46.49 25.74
C PRO A 77 11.20 -45.21 25.33
N VAL A 78 12.50 -45.28 24.97
CA VAL A 78 13.30 -44.13 24.52
C VAL A 78 13.55 -44.26 23.02
N CYS A 79 13.28 -43.19 22.28
CA CYS A 79 13.53 -43.09 20.85
C CYS A 79 14.35 -41.84 20.53
N LEU A 80 15.10 -41.88 19.42
CA LEU A 80 15.82 -40.72 18.90
C LEU A 80 15.05 -40.16 17.70
N CYS A 81 14.49 -38.96 17.85
CA CYS A 81 13.92 -38.20 16.74
C CYS A 81 15.01 -37.25 16.23
N GLY A 82 15.87 -37.76 15.34
CA GLY A 82 17.13 -37.10 14.97
C GLY A 82 18.14 -37.14 16.12
N LEU A 83 18.65 -35.98 16.55
CA LEU A 83 19.58 -35.84 17.69
C LEU A 83 18.87 -35.63 19.05
N ARG A 84 17.54 -35.59 19.08
CA ARG A 84 16.77 -35.34 20.31
C ARG A 84 16.29 -36.66 20.93
N PRO A 85 16.67 -36.98 22.18
CA PRO A 85 16.08 -38.10 22.91
C PRO A 85 14.62 -37.79 23.24
N GLY A 86 13.73 -38.72 22.94
CA GLY A 86 12.30 -38.66 23.20
C GLY A 86 11.79 -39.95 23.83
N ILE A 87 10.54 -39.90 24.31
CA ILE A 87 9.86 -41.07 24.88
C ILE A 87 8.83 -41.55 23.87
N ALA A 88 8.91 -42.82 23.48
CA ALA A 88 7.91 -43.45 22.62
C ALA A 88 6.64 -43.70 23.42
N MET A 89 5.56 -42.98 23.10
CA MET A 89 4.23 -43.19 23.67
C MET A 89 3.21 -43.45 22.56
N GLY A 90 2.26 -44.34 22.81
CA GLY A 90 1.18 -44.67 21.88
C GLY A 90 -0.18 -44.52 22.56
N PHE A 91 -1.09 -43.79 21.92
CA PHE A 91 -2.49 -43.63 22.34
C PHE A 91 -3.35 -43.17 21.16
N TRP A 92 -4.68 -43.31 21.27
CA TRP A 92 -5.61 -42.89 20.22
C TRP A 92 -5.97 -41.40 20.35
N GLU A 93 -5.25 -40.54 19.65
CA GLU A 93 -5.48 -39.09 19.71
C GLU A 93 -6.75 -38.64 18.95
N PRO A 94 -7.68 -37.91 19.61
CA PRO A 94 -8.80 -37.29 18.92
C PRO A 94 -8.34 -36.06 18.13
N VAL A 95 -8.12 -36.22 16.81
CA VAL A 95 -7.57 -35.15 15.97
C VAL A 95 -8.61 -34.18 15.42
N ARG A 96 -9.86 -34.62 15.22
CA ARG A 96 -10.94 -33.83 14.61
C ARG A 96 -12.30 -34.31 15.11
N LEU A 97 -13.26 -33.40 15.20
CA LEU A 97 -14.66 -33.74 15.41
C LEU A 97 -15.40 -33.67 14.07
N ALA A 98 -16.12 -34.74 13.73
CA ALA A 98 -16.98 -34.80 12.55
C ALA A 98 -18.45 -34.60 12.94
N ASP A 99 -19.08 -33.56 12.40
CA ASP A 99 -20.52 -33.38 12.40
C ASP A 99 -21.09 -34.10 11.16
N VAL A 100 -21.87 -35.16 11.36
CA VAL A 100 -22.41 -35.95 10.25
C VAL A 100 -23.92 -35.80 10.24
N SER A 101 -24.47 -35.21 9.17
CA SER A 101 -25.90 -34.97 9.02
C SER A 101 -26.36 -35.27 7.60
N MET A 102 -27.51 -35.93 7.46
CA MET A 102 -28.17 -36.05 6.14
C MET A 102 -28.84 -34.74 5.71
N LYS A 103 -28.98 -33.77 6.63
CA LYS A 103 -29.69 -32.51 6.35
C LYS A 103 -28.70 -31.46 5.85
N PRO A 104 -28.96 -30.83 4.69
CA PRO A 104 -28.11 -29.77 4.18
C PRO A 104 -28.09 -28.64 5.21
N TRP A 105 -26.91 -28.06 5.38
CA TRP A 105 -26.68 -26.91 6.26
C TRP A 105 -27.00 -27.14 7.74
N CYS A 106 -27.19 -28.38 8.18
CA CYS A 106 -27.53 -28.74 9.56
C CYS A 106 -26.26 -29.13 10.34
N PHE A 107 -26.02 -28.44 11.46
CA PHE A 107 -24.86 -28.64 12.34
C PHE A 107 -25.34 -29.25 13.67
N VAL A 108 -25.22 -30.57 13.82
CA VAL A 108 -25.73 -31.28 15.00
C VAL A 108 -24.95 -30.96 16.27
N ASN A 109 -23.65 -30.70 16.14
CA ASN A 109 -22.75 -30.40 17.26
C ASN A 109 -22.87 -28.94 17.75
N LEU A 110 -23.57 -28.09 16.99
CA LEU A 110 -23.91 -26.71 17.36
C LEU A 110 -25.37 -26.59 17.83
N GLY A 111 -25.91 -27.62 18.49
CA GLY A 111 -27.28 -27.57 19.01
C GLY A 111 -28.36 -27.69 17.93
N GLY A 112 -28.04 -28.21 16.74
CA GLY A 112 -28.99 -28.32 15.63
C GLY A 112 -29.20 -27.00 14.88
N MET A 113 -28.22 -26.10 14.91
CA MET A 113 -28.24 -24.86 14.14
C MET A 113 -28.23 -25.15 12.62
N LYS A 114 -29.00 -24.37 11.86
CA LYS A 114 -28.97 -24.37 10.40
C LYS A 114 -28.28 -23.11 9.88
N LEU A 115 -27.11 -23.23 9.26
CA LEU A 115 -26.37 -22.12 8.65
C LEU A 115 -26.43 -22.25 7.12
N ASP A 116 -27.47 -21.68 6.53
CA ASP A 116 -27.81 -21.83 5.11
C ASP A 116 -27.46 -20.54 4.33
N PRO A 117 -26.42 -20.54 3.48
CA PRO A 117 -26.02 -19.40 2.66
C PRO A 117 -26.94 -19.15 1.45
N GLY A 118 -28.04 -19.89 1.30
CA GLY A 118 -29.08 -19.60 0.31
C GLY A 118 -28.89 -20.28 -1.05
N PHE A 119 -28.03 -21.30 -1.14
CA PHE A 119 -27.91 -22.15 -2.32
C PHE A 119 -28.18 -23.62 -1.97
N ASP A 120 -28.87 -24.32 -2.87
CA ASP A 120 -29.24 -25.72 -2.68
C ASP A 120 -28.07 -26.65 -2.99
N ILE A 121 -27.66 -27.43 -1.99
CA ILE A 121 -26.58 -28.43 -2.10
C ILE A 121 -27.12 -29.85 -2.29
N GLY A 122 -28.43 -29.97 -2.54
CA GLY A 122 -29.15 -31.22 -2.73
C GLY A 122 -29.40 -31.95 -1.40
N PHE A 123 -30.58 -32.56 -1.28
CA PHE A 123 -30.96 -33.38 -0.14
C PHE A 123 -31.51 -34.72 -0.61
N LYS A 124 -30.96 -35.82 -0.08
CA LYS A 124 -31.43 -37.19 -0.32
C LYS A 124 -31.56 -37.93 1.01
N SER A 125 -32.66 -37.72 1.72
CA SER A 125 -32.98 -38.57 2.88
C SER A 125 -33.74 -39.81 2.47
N MET A 126 -33.36 -40.95 3.02
CA MET A 126 -34.25 -42.09 3.15
C MET A 126 -35.36 -41.73 4.15
N ALA A 127 -36.62 -41.77 3.74
CA ALA A 127 -37.75 -41.57 4.65
C ALA A 127 -38.80 -42.67 4.43
N GLY A 128 -38.89 -43.60 5.38
CA GLY A 128 -40.02 -44.52 5.53
C GLY A 128 -39.64 -45.97 5.87
N PRO A 129 -40.52 -46.76 6.54
CA PRO A 129 -40.19 -48.07 7.13
C PRO A 129 -40.01 -49.22 6.11
N SER A 130 -40.00 -48.94 4.81
CA SER A 130 -39.99 -49.96 3.76
C SER A 130 -38.75 -49.82 2.90
N ALA A 131 -37.61 -50.26 3.44
CA ALA A 131 -36.44 -50.61 2.65
C ALA A 131 -36.64 -52.03 2.08
N VAL A 132 -37.65 -52.18 1.21
CA VAL A 132 -37.86 -53.42 0.44
C VAL A 132 -37.54 -53.10 -1.02
N GLY A 133 -36.63 -53.90 -1.59
CA GLY A 133 -35.76 -53.53 -2.69
C GLY A 133 -36.43 -53.24 -4.05
N GLY A 134 -35.73 -52.42 -4.83
CA GLY A 134 -35.99 -52.11 -6.23
C GLY A 134 -34.85 -51.23 -6.77
N ALA A 135 -34.26 -51.60 -7.91
CA ALA A 135 -32.94 -51.17 -8.39
C ALA A 135 -32.76 -49.68 -8.81
N THR A 136 -33.46 -48.73 -8.19
CA THR A 136 -33.36 -47.29 -8.55
C THR A 136 -33.44 -46.30 -7.39
N GLN A 137 -32.90 -46.61 -6.19
CA GLN A 137 -32.69 -45.61 -5.12
C GLN A 137 -31.69 -46.11 -4.04
N TYR A 138 -30.38 -46.06 -4.33
CA TYR A 138 -29.30 -46.38 -3.38
C TYR A 138 -28.31 -45.23 -3.19
N ASN A 139 -28.79 -44.04 -2.83
CA ASN A 139 -27.89 -42.93 -2.48
C ASN A 139 -28.34 -42.18 -1.23
N SER A 140 -27.77 -42.53 -0.09
CA SER A 140 -27.76 -41.66 1.08
C SER A 140 -26.65 -40.63 0.91
N GLN A 141 -27.00 -39.34 0.86
CA GLN A 141 -26.03 -38.26 0.85
C GLN A 141 -25.86 -37.72 2.28
N TRP A 142 -24.63 -37.75 2.77
CA TRP A 142 -24.27 -37.25 4.10
C TRP A 142 -23.41 -36.00 3.93
N HIS A 143 -23.74 -34.97 4.69
CA HIS A 143 -22.91 -33.77 4.86
C HIS A 143 -22.03 -34.01 6.08
N VAL A 144 -20.72 -33.87 5.90
CA VAL A 144 -19.73 -33.99 6.97
C VAL A 144 -19.05 -32.64 7.17
N HIS A 145 -19.23 -32.03 8.35
CA HIS A 145 -18.51 -30.83 8.73
C HIS A 145 -17.39 -31.20 9.72
N TRP A 146 -16.15 -30.88 9.36
CA TRP A 146 -14.99 -31.16 10.20
C TRP A 146 -14.65 -29.93 11.04
N TYR A 147 -14.64 -30.09 12.35
CA TYR A 147 -14.11 -29.09 13.26
C TYR A 147 -12.71 -29.48 13.72
N ALA A 148 -11.75 -28.60 13.46
CA ALA A 148 -10.40 -28.72 13.98
C ALA A 148 -10.29 -27.84 15.23
N TYR A 149 -10.25 -28.48 16.40
CA TYR A 149 -9.97 -27.80 17.66
C TYR A 149 -8.48 -27.96 17.97
N TRP A 150 -7.76 -26.86 18.05
CA TRP A 150 -6.34 -26.87 18.40
C TRP A 150 -6.30 -27.02 19.92
N PHE A 151 -6.28 -28.25 20.41
CA PHE A 151 -6.39 -28.54 21.86
C PHE A 151 -5.16 -28.07 22.65
N TYR A 152 -4.05 -27.80 21.94
CA TYR A 152 -2.89 -27.10 22.47
C TYR A 152 -2.89 -25.67 21.91
N CYS A 153 -2.77 -24.67 22.79
CA CYS A 153 -2.70 -23.24 22.43
C CYS A 153 -1.45 -22.83 21.64
N GLU A 154 -0.63 -23.78 21.19
CA GLU A 154 0.44 -23.54 20.25
C GLU A 154 0.04 -24.11 18.89
N ARG A 155 0.13 -23.27 17.86
CA ARG A 155 0.07 -23.76 16.50
C ARG A 155 1.14 -24.84 16.32
N PRO A 156 0.85 -26.05 15.81
CA PRO A 156 1.90 -26.97 15.43
C PRO A 156 2.80 -26.20 14.47
N LYS A 157 4.08 -26.01 14.84
CA LYS A 157 5.07 -25.68 13.83
C LYS A 157 4.98 -26.81 12.83
N THR A 158 4.58 -26.47 11.60
CA THR A 158 4.60 -27.38 10.45
C THR A 158 5.85 -28.23 10.58
N PRO A 159 5.75 -29.58 10.55
CA PRO A 159 6.95 -30.40 10.50
C PRO A 159 7.79 -29.81 9.38
N GLU A 160 9.03 -29.40 9.67
CA GLU A 160 10.00 -29.16 8.62
C GLU A 160 10.12 -30.50 7.90
N GLN A 161 9.28 -30.68 6.87
CA GLN A 161 9.63 -31.54 5.77
C GLN A 161 11.01 -31.06 5.40
N ASN A 162 12.00 -31.95 5.52
CA ASN A 162 13.17 -31.94 4.66
C ASN A 162 12.67 -32.11 3.21
N SER A 163 11.97 -31.08 2.75
CA SER A 163 11.96 -30.70 1.35
C SER A 163 13.43 -30.51 1.03
N PRO A 164 13.98 -31.07 -0.05
CA PRO A 164 15.24 -30.55 -0.55
C PRO A 164 15.06 -29.04 -0.58
N SER A 165 15.95 -28.32 0.11
CA SER A 165 15.97 -26.86 0.12
C SER A 165 15.64 -26.41 -1.30
N PRO A 166 14.61 -25.57 -1.53
CA PRO A 166 14.35 -25.09 -2.88
C PRO A 166 15.69 -24.58 -3.38
N ALA A 167 16.21 -25.21 -4.44
CA ALA A 167 17.50 -24.83 -5.01
C ALA A 167 17.50 -23.30 -5.06
N PRO A 168 18.51 -22.63 -4.47
CA PRO A 168 18.41 -21.22 -4.14
C PRO A 168 17.85 -20.50 -5.36
N ALA A 169 16.62 -19.98 -5.23
CA ALA A 169 15.96 -19.32 -6.34
C ALA A 169 16.96 -18.28 -6.83
N ALA A 170 17.31 -18.35 -8.12
CA ALA A 170 18.32 -17.46 -8.69
C ALA A 170 18.00 -16.04 -8.25
N SER A 171 19.00 -15.31 -7.76
CA SER A 171 18.78 -13.95 -7.26
C SER A 171 18.09 -13.11 -8.33
N ALA A 172 17.32 -12.08 -7.94
CA ALA A 172 16.68 -11.19 -8.91
C ALA A 172 17.69 -10.64 -9.93
N THR A 173 18.91 -10.34 -9.47
CA THR A 173 20.04 -9.96 -10.33
C THR A 173 20.40 -11.06 -11.33
N SER A 174 20.58 -12.31 -10.88
CA SER A 174 20.89 -13.43 -11.78
C SER A 174 19.79 -13.68 -12.82
N GLN A 175 18.52 -13.49 -12.44
CA GLN A 175 17.39 -13.58 -13.38
C GLN A 175 17.44 -12.48 -14.44
N LEU A 176 17.73 -11.23 -14.03
CA LEU A 176 17.89 -10.10 -14.96
C LEU A 176 19.11 -10.28 -15.89
N ASP A 177 20.20 -10.82 -15.38
CA ASP A 177 21.41 -11.11 -16.18
C ASP A 177 21.11 -12.16 -17.26
N ALA A 178 20.38 -13.22 -16.92
CA ALA A 178 19.96 -14.25 -17.87
C ALA A 178 19.05 -13.69 -18.97
N ILE A 179 18.10 -12.81 -18.60
CA ILE A 179 17.23 -12.11 -19.55
C ILE A 179 18.05 -11.22 -20.49
N THR A 180 18.99 -10.46 -19.92
CA THR A 180 19.89 -9.56 -20.67
C THR A 180 20.78 -10.35 -21.63
N ALA A 181 21.33 -11.48 -21.20
CA ALA A 181 22.11 -12.37 -22.04
C ALA A 181 21.29 -12.92 -23.22
N THR A 182 20.05 -13.34 -22.95
CA THR A 182 19.14 -13.83 -23.99
C THR A 182 18.81 -12.75 -25.02
N LEU A 183 18.50 -11.52 -24.57
CA LEU A 183 18.25 -10.40 -25.47
C LEU A 183 19.47 -10.11 -26.35
N ARG A 184 20.68 -10.13 -25.77
CA ARG A 184 21.94 -9.89 -26.48
C ARG A 184 22.17 -10.92 -27.57
N GLU A 185 21.92 -12.21 -27.26
CA GLU A 185 22.09 -13.32 -28.20
C GLU A 185 21.08 -13.24 -29.36
N LEU A 186 19.80 -12.96 -29.05
CA LEU A 186 18.77 -12.79 -30.07
C LEU A 186 19.06 -11.58 -30.97
N LYS A 187 19.56 -10.48 -30.40
CA LYS A 187 20.00 -9.31 -31.16
C LYS A 187 21.19 -9.65 -32.07
N ALA A 188 22.20 -10.34 -31.55
CA ALA A 188 23.37 -10.74 -32.32
C ALA A 188 22.99 -11.64 -33.50
N LYS A 189 22.14 -12.66 -33.28
CA LYS A 189 21.61 -13.52 -34.34
C LYS A 189 20.81 -12.75 -35.39
N ALA A 190 19.97 -11.81 -34.97
CA ALA A 190 19.21 -10.98 -35.90
C ALA A 190 20.09 -10.06 -36.77
N ILE A 191 21.26 -9.62 -36.26
CA ILE A 191 22.21 -8.78 -37.00
C ILE A 191 23.11 -9.61 -37.93
N LEU A 192 23.67 -10.71 -37.42
CA LEU A 192 24.61 -11.55 -38.17
C LEU A 192 23.89 -12.40 -39.23
N GLU A 193 22.65 -12.83 -38.95
CA GLU A 193 21.85 -13.69 -39.82
C GLU A 193 20.41 -13.13 -39.93
N PRO A 194 20.16 -12.15 -40.79
CA PRO A 194 18.90 -11.39 -40.85
C PRO A 194 17.77 -12.18 -41.54
N THR A 195 17.37 -13.32 -40.97
CA THR A 195 16.23 -14.12 -41.41
C THR A 195 14.92 -13.61 -40.78
N PRO A 196 13.75 -13.79 -41.42
CA PRO A 196 12.47 -13.42 -40.83
C PRO A 196 12.24 -14.07 -39.45
N ALA A 197 12.73 -15.29 -39.24
CA ALA A 197 12.64 -16.00 -37.97
C ALA A 197 13.49 -15.34 -36.86
N ASN A 198 14.76 -15.02 -37.14
CA ASN A 198 15.67 -14.41 -36.16
C ASN A 198 15.21 -13.00 -35.76
N VAL A 199 14.78 -12.20 -36.74
CA VAL A 199 14.25 -10.85 -36.49
C VAL A 199 12.95 -10.92 -35.69
N THR A 200 12.04 -11.86 -36.01
CA THR A 200 10.79 -12.05 -35.26
C THR A 200 11.06 -12.50 -33.82
N ALA A 201 12.02 -13.40 -33.60
CA ALA A 201 12.40 -13.86 -32.27
C ALA A 201 12.93 -12.69 -31.41
N TYR A 202 13.78 -11.84 -31.99
CA TYR A 202 14.26 -10.63 -31.33
C TYR A 202 13.12 -9.64 -31.01
N ILE A 203 12.24 -9.33 -31.98
CA ILE A 203 11.11 -8.40 -31.77
C ILE A 203 10.18 -8.89 -30.66
N ARG A 204 9.82 -10.18 -30.67
CA ARG A 204 8.95 -10.77 -29.63
C ARG A 204 9.59 -10.68 -28.25
N PHE A 205 10.89 -10.98 -28.15
CA PHE A 205 11.60 -10.90 -26.88
C PHE A 205 11.75 -9.45 -26.40
N GLN A 206 12.05 -8.52 -27.30
CA GLN A 206 12.12 -7.08 -27.01
C GLN A 206 10.76 -6.56 -26.50
N ARG A 207 9.65 -6.96 -27.14
CA ARG A 207 8.30 -6.60 -26.68
C ARG A 207 8.02 -7.09 -25.26
N ALA A 208 8.38 -8.33 -24.94
CA ALA A 208 8.23 -8.85 -23.58
C ALA A 208 9.07 -8.08 -22.55
N GLN A 209 10.20 -7.47 -22.93
CA GLN A 209 10.96 -6.58 -22.04
C GLN A 209 10.28 -5.22 -21.87
N LEU A 210 9.71 -4.67 -22.94
CA LEU A 210 8.89 -3.45 -22.87
C LEU A 210 7.65 -3.64 -21.99
N ASP A 211 7.00 -4.80 -22.06
CA ASP A 211 5.85 -5.12 -21.20
C ASP A 211 6.26 -5.18 -19.71
N ARG A 212 7.42 -5.77 -19.39
CA ARG A 212 7.98 -5.77 -18.02
C ARG A 212 8.28 -4.37 -17.52
N ALA A 213 8.91 -3.54 -18.36
CA ALA A 213 9.22 -2.15 -18.02
C ALA A 213 7.95 -1.34 -17.79
N SER A 214 6.91 -1.56 -18.62
CA SER A 214 5.61 -0.89 -18.49
C SER A 214 4.92 -1.24 -17.18
N LEU A 215 4.90 -2.53 -16.82
CA LEU A 215 4.35 -2.98 -15.53
C LEU A 215 5.13 -2.40 -14.35
N PHE A 216 6.47 -2.39 -14.42
CA PHE A 216 7.30 -1.78 -13.40
C PHE A 216 6.99 -0.29 -13.23
N SER A 217 6.86 0.47 -14.33
CA SER A 217 6.51 1.89 -14.27
C SER A 217 5.12 2.13 -13.64
N ASP A 218 4.12 1.31 -13.95
CA ASP A 218 2.78 1.42 -13.33
C ASP A 218 2.83 1.14 -11.83
N VAL A 219 3.48 0.05 -11.42
CA VAL A 219 3.62 -0.31 -9.99
C VAL A 219 4.45 0.74 -9.24
N TRP A 220 5.52 1.26 -9.85
CA TRP A 220 6.34 2.33 -9.29
C TRP A 220 5.54 3.61 -9.05
N GLN A 221 4.75 4.05 -10.03
CA GLN A 221 3.89 5.23 -9.87
C GLN A 221 2.89 5.05 -8.74
N ARG A 222 2.24 3.89 -8.68
CA ARG A 222 1.29 3.57 -7.59
C ARG A 222 1.96 3.53 -6.23
N ALA A 223 3.18 2.98 -6.14
CA ALA A 223 3.94 2.96 -4.90
C ALA A 223 4.23 4.37 -4.38
N ILE A 224 4.69 5.28 -5.26
CA ILE A 224 4.88 6.70 -4.92
C ILE A 224 3.57 7.35 -4.45
N TRP A 225 2.43 7.06 -5.10
CA TRP A 225 1.16 7.64 -4.68
C TRP A 225 0.63 7.14 -3.35
N GLN A 226 1.00 5.91 -2.94
CA GLN A 226 0.57 5.34 -1.66
C GLN A 226 1.51 5.72 -0.52
N ASP A 227 2.74 6.15 -0.81
CA ASP A 227 3.75 6.53 0.17
C ASP A 227 4.24 7.97 -0.08
N PRO A 228 3.65 8.96 0.63
CA PRO A 228 4.00 10.37 0.45
C PRO A 228 5.48 10.68 0.68
N GLU A 229 6.21 9.90 1.48
CA GLU A 229 7.64 10.16 1.73
C GLU A 229 8.50 9.92 0.49
N LEU A 230 8.01 9.11 -0.45
CA LEU A 230 8.68 8.82 -1.72
C LEU A 230 8.34 9.85 -2.81
N ASP A 231 7.33 10.70 -2.61
CA ASP A 231 6.84 11.64 -3.61
C ASP A 231 7.62 12.96 -3.60
N TYR A 232 8.68 13.02 -4.41
CA TYR A 232 9.46 14.25 -4.60
C TYR A 232 8.63 15.41 -5.19
N THR A 233 7.46 15.14 -5.78
CA THR A 233 6.61 16.20 -6.34
C THR A 233 6.02 17.12 -5.26
N LEU A 234 6.00 16.66 -4.00
CA LEU A 234 5.67 17.47 -2.83
C LEU A 234 6.69 18.60 -2.60
N GLN A 235 7.94 18.42 -3.02
CA GLN A 235 8.99 19.44 -2.96
C GLN A 235 9.15 20.19 -4.30
N ARG A 236 8.92 19.49 -5.42
CA ARG A 236 9.09 20.02 -6.78
C ARG A 236 7.93 19.59 -7.67
N PRO A 237 6.87 20.42 -7.78
CA PRO A 237 5.68 20.01 -8.52
C PRO A 237 6.00 19.82 -10.00
N VAL A 238 5.47 18.72 -10.56
CA VAL A 238 5.63 18.38 -11.98
C VAL A 238 4.39 18.73 -12.82
N SER A 239 3.21 18.77 -12.18
CA SER A 239 1.95 19.09 -12.83
C SER A 239 1.91 20.57 -13.23
N THR A 240 1.24 20.90 -14.33
CA THR A 240 1.16 22.27 -14.84
C THR A 240 0.56 23.23 -13.80
N LEU A 241 -0.51 22.81 -13.12
CA LEU A 241 -1.15 23.61 -12.07
C LEU A 241 -0.23 23.78 -10.86
N GLY A 242 0.40 22.70 -10.39
CA GLY A 242 1.33 22.76 -9.26
C GLY A 242 2.54 23.63 -9.56
N LYS A 243 3.11 23.52 -10.77
CA LYS A 243 4.20 24.39 -11.23
C LYS A 243 3.81 25.86 -11.23
N ARG A 244 2.61 26.19 -11.74
CA ARG A 244 2.14 27.58 -11.77
C ARG A 244 1.97 28.13 -10.36
N GLN A 245 1.26 27.42 -9.49
CA GLN A 245 1.06 27.85 -8.10
C GLN A 245 2.41 27.97 -7.35
N TRP A 246 3.35 27.06 -7.58
CA TRP A 246 4.68 27.12 -7.00
C TRP A 246 5.48 28.34 -7.51
N GLN A 247 5.44 28.62 -8.81
CA GLN A 247 6.04 29.82 -9.41
C GLN A 247 5.42 31.11 -8.87
N ASP A 248 4.10 31.14 -8.69
CA ASP A 248 3.38 32.29 -8.13
C ASP A 248 3.80 32.53 -6.67
N SER A 249 3.87 31.48 -5.85
CA SER A 249 4.35 31.56 -4.46
C SER A 249 5.78 32.06 -4.37
N ARG A 250 6.67 31.51 -5.20
CA ARG A 250 8.09 31.90 -5.25
C ARG A 250 8.28 33.34 -5.70
N SER A 251 7.51 33.78 -6.69
CA SER A 251 7.51 35.17 -7.15
C SER A 251 7.02 36.11 -6.06
N ALA A 252 5.99 35.71 -5.29
CA ALA A 252 5.49 36.50 -4.16
C ALA A 252 6.53 36.61 -3.02
N GLU A 253 7.20 35.51 -2.66
CA GLU A 253 8.29 35.53 -1.66
C GLU A 253 9.43 36.44 -2.10
N ARG A 254 9.88 36.30 -3.35
CA ARG A 254 10.92 37.16 -3.92
C ARG A 254 10.50 38.62 -3.88
N ASN A 255 9.29 38.93 -4.32
CA ASN A 255 8.78 40.31 -4.35
C ASN A 255 8.70 40.91 -2.93
N ALA A 256 8.30 40.12 -1.93
CA ALA A 256 8.29 40.56 -0.54
C ALA A 256 9.70 40.87 -0.02
N ALA A 257 10.69 40.03 -0.33
CA ALA A 257 12.09 40.26 0.02
C ALA A 257 12.67 41.49 -0.70
N MET A 258 12.41 41.62 -2.00
CA MET A 258 12.87 42.75 -2.81
C MET A 258 12.28 44.09 -2.32
N ALA A 259 11.03 44.11 -1.84
CA ALA A 259 10.38 45.32 -1.33
C ALA A 259 11.08 45.93 -0.11
N GLN A 260 11.77 45.13 0.70
CA GLN A 260 12.50 45.57 1.90
C GLN A 260 14.00 45.68 1.66
N LEU A 261 14.48 45.31 0.47
CA LEU A 261 15.89 45.16 0.17
C LEU A 261 16.66 46.50 0.27
N SER A 262 16.02 47.61 -0.15
CA SER A 262 16.64 48.94 -0.20
C SER A 262 16.98 49.52 1.17
N GLU A 263 16.40 48.99 2.26
CA GLU A 263 16.69 49.43 3.63
C GLU A 263 18.12 49.08 4.06
N ARG A 264 18.68 47.99 3.50
CA ARG A 264 19.99 47.44 3.88
C ARG A 264 20.97 47.38 2.73
N TYR A 265 20.49 47.20 1.50
CA TYR A 265 21.35 46.93 0.35
C TYR A 265 21.30 48.04 -0.71
N GLY A 266 22.45 48.25 -1.34
CA GLY A 266 22.58 49.04 -2.56
C GLY A 266 23.25 48.24 -3.67
N LEU A 267 23.28 48.77 -4.88
CA LEU A 267 23.95 48.14 -6.03
C LEU A 267 25.15 48.98 -6.47
N PHE A 268 26.29 48.33 -6.66
CA PHE A 268 27.35 48.85 -7.53
C PHE A 268 27.17 48.25 -8.91
N TYR A 269 27.09 49.12 -9.92
CA TYR A 269 27.00 48.71 -11.31
C TYR A 269 28.23 49.19 -12.07
N PHE A 270 29.07 48.24 -12.48
CA PHE A 270 30.26 48.52 -13.26
C PHE A 270 29.95 48.37 -14.75
N PHE A 271 30.21 49.43 -15.52
CA PHE A 271 29.94 49.48 -16.95
C PHE A 271 31.07 50.21 -17.69
N ALA A 272 31.07 50.12 -19.02
CA ALA A 272 31.94 50.91 -19.89
C ALA A 272 31.10 51.43 -21.06
N GLN A 273 31.41 52.62 -21.56
CA GLN A 273 30.76 53.16 -22.75
C GLN A 273 31.11 52.34 -24.00
N SER A 274 32.36 51.87 -24.06
CA SER A 274 32.88 51.02 -25.15
C SER A 274 32.34 49.57 -25.14
N CYS A 275 31.50 49.20 -24.17
CA CYS A 275 31.05 47.84 -23.93
C CYS A 275 29.63 47.60 -24.48
N GLY A 276 29.50 46.84 -25.57
CA GLY A 276 28.20 46.53 -26.18
C GLY A 276 27.23 45.79 -25.25
N ALA A 277 27.74 44.89 -24.39
CA ALA A 277 26.93 44.22 -23.37
C ALA A 277 26.38 45.19 -22.31
N CYS A 278 27.08 46.30 -22.06
CA CYS A 278 26.72 47.30 -21.08
C CYS A 278 25.54 48.15 -21.56
N GLU A 279 25.43 48.40 -22.86
CA GLU A 279 24.25 49.04 -23.47
C GLU A 279 22.97 48.22 -23.25
N VAL A 280 23.08 46.88 -23.27
CA VAL A 280 21.94 45.98 -23.00
C VAL A 280 21.64 45.88 -21.51
N MET A 281 22.67 45.79 -20.67
CA MET A 281 22.49 45.58 -19.23
C MET A 281 22.07 46.84 -18.48
N SER A 282 22.49 48.03 -18.92
CA SER A 282 22.19 49.31 -18.28
C SER A 282 20.68 49.56 -18.04
N PRO A 283 19.78 49.45 -19.05
CA PRO A 283 18.35 49.64 -18.84
C PRO A 283 17.74 48.60 -17.89
N ILE A 284 18.29 47.37 -17.86
CA ILE A 284 17.80 46.29 -16.99
C ILE A 284 18.10 46.62 -15.53
N VAL A 285 19.34 47.01 -15.22
CA VAL A 285 19.72 47.44 -13.86
C VAL A 285 18.90 48.65 -13.43
N GLN A 286 18.74 49.64 -14.31
CA GLN A 286 17.95 50.83 -14.02
C GLN A 286 16.48 50.49 -13.73
N SER A 287 15.88 49.61 -14.52
CA SER A 287 14.49 49.17 -14.34
C SER A 287 14.29 48.44 -13.01
N VAL A 288 15.16 47.48 -12.68
CA VAL A 288 15.08 46.73 -11.42
C VAL A 288 15.29 47.67 -10.23
N ALA A 289 16.30 48.54 -10.30
CA ALA A 289 16.58 49.50 -9.23
C ALA A 289 15.45 50.50 -9.01
N SER A 290 14.82 50.99 -10.08
CA SER A 290 13.70 51.94 -9.99
C SER A 290 12.45 51.27 -9.42
N THR A 291 12.18 50.03 -9.85
CA THR A 291 11.01 49.24 -9.40
C THR A 291 11.07 48.96 -7.89
N TRP A 292 12.25 48.65 -7.37
CA TRP A 292 12.45 48.26 -5.96
C TRP A 292 13.11 49.36 -5.11
N HIS A 293 13.23 50.57 -5.65
CA HIS A 293 13.85 51.73 -5.00
C HIS A 293 15.25 51.46 -4.44
N ILE A 294 16.06 50.65 -5.14
CA ILE A 294 17.42 50.30 -4.73
C ILE A 294 18.39 51.38 -5.20
N ALA A 295 19.20 51.92 -4.29
CA ALA A 295 20.21 52.89 -4.64
C ALA A 295 21.31 52.24 -5.51
N VAL A 296 21.60 52.82 -6.68
CA VAL A 296 22.65 52.35 -7.59
C VAL A 296 23.80 53.35 -7.63
N ARG A 297 25.01 52.87 -7.35
CA ARG A 297 26.26 53.57 -7.66
C ARG A 297 26.83 53.02 -8.95
N ALA A 298 26.60 53.75 -10.05
CA ALA A 298 27.17 53.41 -11.34
C ALA A 298 28.65 53.82 -11.40
N ILE A 299 29.51 52.89 -11.86
CA ILE A 299 30.95 53.06 -11.97
C ILE A 299 31.36 52.78 -13.42
N SER A 300 31.91 53.79 -14.09
CA SER A 300 32.43 53.66 -15.44
C SER A 300 33.88 53.21 -15.41
N THR A 301 34.18 52.08 -16.06
CA THR A 301 35.53 51.51 -16.11
C THR A 301 36.40 52.11 -17.21
N ASP A 302 35.80 52.80 -18.19
CA ASP A 302 36.52 53.51 -19.26
C ASP A 302 36.36 55.04 -19.19
N GLY A 303 35.65 55.53 -18.16
CA GLY A 303 35.38 56.96 -17.94
C GLY A 303 34.25 57.54 -18.79
N GLY A 304 33.71 56.77 -19.74
CA GLY A 304 32.61 57.19 -20.60
C GLY A 304 31.23 57.10 -19.92
N PRO A 305 30.24 57.90 -20.36
CA PRO A 305 28.89 57.90 -19.80
C PRO A 305 28.04 56.71 -20.27
N SER A 306 26.99 56.37 -19.51
CA SER A 306 25.89 55.50 -19.94
C SER A 306 24.61 56.32 -20.09
N ARG A 307 23.80 56.02 -21.11
CA ARG A 307 22.50 56.69 -21.34
C ARG A 307 21.55 56.56 -20.16
N HIS A 308 21.61 55.42 -19.45
CA HIS A 308 20.71 55.10 -18.34
C HIS A 308 21.30 55.47 -16.98
N PHE A 309 22.62 55.72 -16.92
CA PHE A 309 23.34 56.14 -15.72
C PHE A 309 24.19 57.39 -15.99
N PRO A 310 23.57 58.56 -16.15
CA PRO A 310 24.30 59.82 -16.37
C PRO A 310 25.09 60.26 -15.12
N ASN A 311 24.65 59.86 -13.94
CA ASN A 311 25.35 60.10 -12.68
C ASN A 311 26.25 58.91 -12.34
N TYR A 312 27.49 58.93 -12.82
CA TYR A 312 28.47 57.86 -12.60
C TYR A 312 29.77 58.39 -11.98
N THR A 313 30.58 57.47 -11.46
CA THR A 313 31.95 57.74 -11.00
C THR A 313 32.93 56.94 -11.84
N VAL A 314 34.10 57.51 -12.15
CA VAL A 314 35.15 56.78 -12.88
C VAL A 314 35.83 55.79 -11.94
N GLU A 315 36.03 54.56 -12.41
CA GLU A 315 36.71 53.52 -11.64
C GLU A 315 38.17 53.91 -11.37
N THR A 316 38.60 53.72 -10.12
CA THR A 316 39.99 53.89 -9.69
C THR A 316 40.49 52.60 -9.06
N ASN A 317 39.87 52.15 -7.96
CA ASN A 317 40.26 50.93 -7.23
C ASN A 317 39.09 50.19 -6.56
N GLN A 318 37.84 50.53 -6.91
CA GLN A 318 36.64 50.01 -6.25
C GLN A 318 36.55 48.48 -6.39
N ARG A 319 36.78 47.91 -7.59
CA ARG A 319 36.74 46.44 -7.78
C ARG A 319 37.79 45.71 -6.96
N SER A 320 39.02 46.19 -6.96
CA SER A 320 40.11 45.55 -6.23
C SER A 320 39.88 45.64 -4.70
N ARG A 321 39.29 46.74 -4.20
CA ARG A 321 38.86 46.84 -2.80
C ARG A 321 37.70 45.91 -2.44
N MET A 322 36.87 45.56 -3.42
CA MET A 322 35.77 44.61 -3.27
C MET A 322 36.17 43.15 -3.54
N GLY A 323 37.44 42.88 -3.88
CA GLY A 323 37.91 41.53 -4.21
C GLY A 323 37.33 40.97 -5.52
N LEU A 324 36.95 41.84 -6.47
CA LEU A 324 36.31 41.46 -7.73
C LEU A 324 37.36 41.26 -8.84
N GLU A 325 38.02 40.11 -8.82
CA GLU A 325 38.99 39.70 -9.85
C GLU A 325 38.56 38.35 -10.47
N PRO A 326 38.48 38.23 -11.81
CA PRO A 326 38.86 39.21 -12.84
C PRO A 326 37.83 40.34 -13.05
N LYS A 327 38.31 41.51 -13.52
CA LYS A 327 37.52 42.75 -13.80
C LYS A 327 36.57 42.66 -15.00
N ILE A 328 35.63 41.72 -14.99
CA ILE A 328 34.66 41.51 -16.08
C ILE A 328 33.60 42.61 -16.10
N THR A 329 33.34 43.24 -17.25
CA THR A 329 32.34 44.31 -17.41
C THR A 329 31.31 43.91 -18.49
N PRO A 330 29.98 44.08 -18.27
CA PRO A 330 29.33 44.67 -17.10
C PRO A 330 29.36 43.76 -15.87
N ALA A 331 29.34 44.35 -14.68
CA ALA A 331 29.19 43.62 -13.42
C ALA A 331 28.17 44.30 -12.50
N VAL A 332 27.32 43.50 -11.86
CA VAL A 332 26.39 43.96 -10.83
C VAL A 332 26.78 43.33 -9.50
N VAL A 333 26.97 44.18 -8.51
CA VAL A 333 27.43 43.80 -7.17
C VAL A 333 26.48 44.40 -6.15
N LEU A 334 25.92 43.56 -5.30
CA LEU A 334 25.09 43.99 -4.19
C LEU A 334 26.00 44.37 -3.02
N TRP A 335 25.75 45.52 -2.42
CA TRP A 335 26.48 46.02 -1.27
C TRP A 335 25.59 45.92 -0.04
N ASP A 336 26.04 45.16 0.95
CA ASP A 336 25.39 45.10 2.25
C ASP A 336 25.88 46.27 3.13
N ALA A 337 25.02 47.26 3.38
CA ALA A 337 25.37 48.42 4.17
C ALA A 337 25.59 48.11 5.66
N GLN A 338 25.05 47.00 6.18
CA GLN A 338 25.23 46.60 7.57
C GLN A 338 26.57 45.90 7.78
N THR A 339 26.95 44.98 6.89
CA THR A 339 28.21 44.22 7.04
C THR A 339 29.39 44.85 6.31
N GLY A 340 29.13 45.82 5.42
CA GLY A 340 30.15 46.44 4.58
C GLY A 340 30.77 45.46 3.58
N ARG A 341 30.01 44.44 3.15
CA ARG A 341 30.50 43.37 2.27
C ARG A 341 29.91 43.48 0.86
N PRO A 342 30.75 43.33 -0.18
CA PRO A 342 30.28 43.18 -1.55
C PRO A 342 29.85 41.73 -1.81
N ILE A 343 28.71 41.56 -2.47
CA ILE A 343 28.15 40.27 -2.89
C ILE A 343 28.02 40.32 -4.42
N PRO A 344 28.89 39.61 -5.16
CA PRO A 344 28.80 39.57 -6.62
C PRO A 344 27.49 38.90 -7.05
N ILE A 345 26.61 39.63 -7.73
CA ILE A 345 25.34 39.08 -8.22
C ILE A 345 25.56 38.42 -9.59
N GLY A 346 26.29 39.08 -10.46
CA GLY A 346 26.71 38.46 -11.71
C GLY A 346 27.48 39.38 -12.63
N TYR A 347 27.98 38.77 -13.69
CA TYR A 347 28.81 39.36 -14.71
C TYR A 347 28.16 39.12 -16.08
N GLY A 348 28.21 40.11 -16.97
CA GLY A 348 27.56 40.04 -18.27
C GLY A 348 26.08 40.43 -18.26
N VAL A 349 25.37 40.07 -19.32
CA VAL A 349 23.95 40.39 -19.51
C VAL A 349 23.09 39.33 -18.83
N MET A 350 22.06 39.77 -18.12
CA MET A 350 21.03 38.91 -17.52
C MET A 350 19.66 39.60 -17.63
N SER A 351 18.59 38.82 -17.56
CA SER A 351 17.23 39.38 -17.54
C SER A 351 16.92 40.08 -16.20
N ALA A 352 15.88 40.91 -16.18
CA ALA A 352 15.42 41.55 -14.94
C ALA A 352 15.01 40.51 -13.88
N ASP A 353 14.34 39.43 -14.29
CA ASP A 353 13.92 38.35 -13.40
C ASP A 353 15.15 37.60 -12.85
N GLU A 354 16.12 37.29 -13.70
CA GLU A 354 17.37 36.64 -13.26
C GLU A 354 18.15 37.50 -12.27
N LEU A 355 18.22 38.82 -12.50
CA LEU A 355 18.87 39.75 -11.57
C LEU A 355 18.18 39.74 -10.19
N GLN A 356 16.84 39.80 -10.18
CA GLN A 356 16.06 39.76 -8.94
C GLN A 356 16.17 38.41 -8.23
N ASP A 357 16.11 37.30 -8.96
CA ASP A 357 16.23 35.95 -8.42
C ASP A 357 17.60 35.75 -7.75
N ARG A 358 18.69 36.17 -8.39
CA ARG A 358 20.04 36.07 -7.81
C ARG A 358 20.17 36.92 -6.56
N ILE A 359 19.64 38.15 -6.55
CA ILE A 359 19.61 39.01 -5.35
C ILE A 359 18.84 38.32 -4.22
N TYR A 360 17.66 37.80 -4.50
CA TYR A 360 16.82 37.10 -3.51
C TYR A 360 17.53 35.88 -2.93
N LEU A 361 18.07 35.00 -3.79
CA LEU A 361 18.75 33.79 -3.34
C LEU A 361 19.99 34.10 -2.47
N LEU A 362 20.77 35.14 -2.84
CA LEU A 362 22.00 35.49 -2.11
C LEU A 362 21.77 36.25 -0.81
N THR A 363 20.55 36.76 -0.59
CA THR A 363 20.21 37.56 0.62
C THR A 363 19.27 36.85 1.57
N SER A 364 18.39 35.99 1.04
CA SER A 364 17.24 35.47 1.78
C SER A 364 17.22 33.95 1.91
N LYS A 365 18.11 33.22 1.23
CA LYS A 365 18.14 31.75 1.26
C LYS A 365 19.52 31.22 1.61
N GLU A 366 19.52 30.09 2.31
CA GLU A 366 20.73 29.31 2.59
C GLU A 366 20.99 28.31 1.46
N ALA A 367 22.26 27.98 1.24
CA ALA A 367 22.64 26.94 0.28
C ALA A 367 21.95 25.61 0.63
N GLY A 368 21.31 25.00 -0.36
CA GLY A 368 20.57 23.74 -0.20
C GLY A 368 19.15 23.87 0.37
N ARG A 369 18.66 25.10 0.64
CA ARG A 369 17.28 25.36 1.10
C ARG A 369 16.42 26.08 0.07
N ASP A 370 16.54 25.69 -1.20
CA ASP A 370 15.73 26.26 -2.28
C ASP A 370 14.39 25.52 -2.48
N TYR A 371 13.93 24.76 -1.49
CA TYR A 371 12.67 24.02 -1.52
C TYR A 371 11.71 24.48 -0.43
#